data_AF-E6Q9C8-F1
#
_entry.id   AF-E6Q9C8-F1
#
_cell.length_a   1.000
_cell.length_b   1.000
_cell.length_c   1.000
_cell.angle_alpha   90.00
_cell.angle_beta   90.00
_cell.angle_gamma   90.00
#
_symmetry.space_group_name_H-M   'P 1'
#
loop_
_entity.id
_entity.type
_entity.pdbx_description
1 polymer ?
#
loop_
_entity_poly.entity_id
_entity_poly.type
_entity_poly.pdbx_seq_one_letter_code
_entity_poly.pdbx_strand_id
1 'polypeptide(L)'
;MKLLTDFLPIILFFVAYRIHGIYTATEVLIVAAILLMAWQWWRRGRVETMTWVSTLLILAFGGLTLYFHNDTFIKIKPSILYMLFAAALLFTHWREEPLLQRLMGGQLPAALPLSFWRRLNGYWIAFFLFGAVLNLIVAYAFSTSIWVDFKLFGMLAITVIFVLFQAVVISRALPQEAKDGDSSA
;
A
#
# COMPACT_ATOMS: atom_id res chain seq x y z
N MET A 1 -37.39 7.82 -5.32
CA MET A 1 -37.30 6.35 -5.54
C MET A 1 -35.87 5.90 -5.82
N LYS A 2 -35.13 6.49 -6.79
CA LYS A 2 -33.73 6.13 -7.10
C LYS A 2 -32.76 6.24 -5.91
N LEU A 3 -32.88 7.33 -5.17
CA LEU A 3 -32.04 7.62 -4.00
C LEU A 3 -32.19 6.58 -2.87
N LEU A 4 -33.37 5.99 -2.67
CA LEU A 4 -33.53 4.92 -1.67
C LEU A 4 -32.84 3.63 -2.12
N THR A 5 -32.99 3.26 -3.40
CA THR A 5 -32.35 2.07 -3.99
C THR A 5 -30.83 2.19 -4.09
N ASP A 6 -30.29 3.41 -4.26
CA ASP A 6 -28.84 3.61 -4.40
C ASP A 6 -28.12 3.63 -3.04
N PHE A 7 -28.80 4.08 -1.98
CA PHE A 7 -28.22 4.20 -0.64
C PHE A 7 -28.45 2.96 0.23
N LEU A 8 -29.48 2.17 -0.04
CA LEU A 8 -29.80 0.97 0.74
C LEU A 8 -28.61 -0.02 0.86
N PRO A 9 -27.90 -0.39 -0.23
CA PRO A 9 -26.77 -1.32 -0.12
C PRO A 9 -25.61 -0.74 0.68
N ILE A 10 -25.38 0.57 0.56
CA ILE A 10 -24.31 1.29 1.28
C ILE A 10 -24.61 1.31 2.78
N ILE A 11 -25.84 1.65 3.17
CA ILE A 11 -26.27 1.68 4.57
C ILE A 11 -26.16 0.29 5.19
N LEU A 12 -26.65 -0.74 4.49
CA LEU A 12 -26.57 -2.13 4.97
C LEU A 12 -25.12 -2.60 5.13
N PHE A 13 -24.25 -2.27 4.19
CA PHE A 13 -22.81 -2.56 4.28
C PHE A 13 -22.18 -1.90 5.52
N PHE A 14 -22.43 -0.60 5.73
CA PHE A 14 -21.86 0.14 6.86
C PHE A 14 -22.33 -0.40 8.21
N VAL A 15 -23.61 -0.73 8.34
CA VAL A 15 -24.17 -1.30 9.57
C VAL A 15 -23.56 -2.69 9.84
N ALA A 16 -23.51 -3.55 8.83
CA ALA A 16 -22.92 -4.89 8.97
C ALA A 16 -21.42 -4.83 9.29
N TYR A 17 -20.68 -3.91 8.67
CA TYR A 17 -19.26 -3.69 8.91
C TYR A 17 -18.98 -3.26 10.35
N ARG A 18 -19.80 -2.35 10.89
CA ARG A 18 -19.64 -1.83 12.26
C ARG A 18 -19.84 -2.91 13.33
N ILE A 19 -20.68 -3.90 13.07
CA ILE A 19 -21.09 -4.90 14.08
C ILE A 19 -20.32 -6.21 13.93
N HIS A 20 -20.10 -6.69 12.70
CA HIS A 20 -19.60 -8.05 12.42
C HIS A 20 -18.33 -8.09 11.56
N GLY A 21 -17.79 -6.93 11.17
CA GLY A 21 -16.58 -6.84 10.37
C GLY A 21 -16.80 -7.06 8.87
N ILE A 22 -15.69 -7.17 8.13
CA ILE A 22 -15.67 -6.97 6.68
C ILE A 22 -16.25 -8.12 5.86
N TYR A 23 -16.14 -9.37 6.34
CA TYR A 23 -16.66 -10.54 5.61
C TYR A 23 -18.20 -10.55 5.63
N THR A 24 -18.80 -10.42 6.80
CA THR A 24 -20.26 -10.31 6.95
C THR A 24 -20.82 -9.09 6.23
N ALA A 25 -20.12 -7.95 6.26
CA ALA A 25 -20.51 -6.77 5.49
C ALA A 25 -20.54 -7.03 3.99
N THR A 26 -19.56 -7.78 3.48
CA THR A 26 -19.45 -8.14 2.07
C THR A 26 -20.55 -9.11 1.65
N GLU A 27 -20.88 -10.11 2.48
CA GLU A 27 -22.03 -11.01 2.26
C GLU A 27 -23.34 -10.23 2.17
N VAL A 28 -23.60 -9.33 3.14
CA VAL A 28 -24.80 -8.50 3.17
C VAL A 28 -24.88 -7.59 1.94
N LEU A 29 -23.76 -7.03 1.50
CA LEU A 29 -23.71 -6.17 0.31
C LEU A 29 -24.02 -6.95 -0.98
N ILE A 30 -23.48 -8.18 -1.12
CA ILE A 30 -23.77 -9.04 -2.26
C ILE A 30 -25.25 -9.41 -2.31
N VAL A 31 -25.82 -9.84 -1.17
CA VAL A 31 -27.25 -10.19 -1.07
C VAL A 31 -28.12 -8.98 -1.41
N ALA A 32 -27.80 -7.80 -0.86
CA ALA A 32 -28.52 -6.56 -1.14
C ALA A 32 -28.46 -6.18 -2.64
N ALA A 33 -27.30 -6.31 -3.29
CA ALA A 33 -27.14 -6.01 -4.71
C ALA A 33 -27.97 -6.94 -5.61
N ILE A 34 -27.98 -8.25 -5.32
CA ILE A 34 -28.79 -9.24 -6.04
C ILE A 34 -30.28 -8.94 -5.86
N LEU A 35 -30.73 -8.70 -4.63
CA LEU A 35 -32.13 -8.38 -4.33
C LEU A 35 -32.58 -7.09 -5.02
N LEU A 36 -31.71 -6.08 -5.07
CA LEU A 36 -31.99 -4.82 -5.75
C LEU A 36 -32.16 -5.01 -7.26
N MET A 37 -31.27 -5.81 -7.86
CA MET A 37 -31.32 -6.14 -9.28
C MET A 37 -32.59 -6.94 -9.62
N ALA A 38 -32.93 -7.95 -8.81
CA ALA A 38 -34.15 -8.74 -8.96
C ALA A 38 -35.41 -7.89 -8.80
N TRP A 39 -35.43 -6.99 -7.82
CA TRP A 39 -36.53 -6.04 -7.61
C TRP A 39 -36.72 -5.08 -8.78
N GLN A 40 -35.62 -4.52 -9.32
CA GLN A 40 -35.69 -3.68 -10.51
C GLN A 40 -36.23 -4.45 -11.72
N TRP A 41 -35.75 -5.68 -11.93
CA TRP A 41 -36.21 -6.52 -13.03
C TRP A 41 -37.70 -6.83 -12.91
N TRP A 42 -38.19 -7.22 -11.72
CA TRP A 42 -39.60 -7.52 -11.51
C TRP A 42 -40.51 -6.31 -11.73
N ARG A 43 -40.10 -5.12 -11.26
CA ARG A 43 -40.95 -3.92 -11.34
C ARG A 43 -40.94 -3.23 -12.71
N ARG A 44 -39.83 -3.29 -13.44
CA ARG A 44 -39.64 -2.53 -14.69
C ARG A 44 -39.43 -3.40 -15.93
N GLY A 45 -39.31 -4.72 -15.77
CA GLY A 45 -39.01 -5.67 -16.86
C GLY A 45 -37.62 -5.51 -17.48
N ARG A 46 -36.85 -4.50 -17.06
CA ARG A 46 -35.50 -4.16 -17.53
C ARG A 46 -34.67 -3.69 -16.34
N VAL A 47 -33.44 -4.16 -16.25
CA VAL A 47 -32.45 -3.72 -15.26
C VAL A 47 -31.67 -2.56 -15.86
N GLU A 48 -31.48 -1.48 -15.11
CA GLU A 48 -30.64 -0.37 -15.56
C GLU A 48 -29.19 -0.83 -15.73
N THR A 49 -28.52 -0.44 -16.82
CA THR A 49 -27.13 -0.83 -17.13
C THR A 49 -26.19 -0.59 -15.95
N MET A 50 -26.37 0.53 -15.25
CA MET A 50 -25.59 0.88 -14.07
C MET A 50 -25.76 -0.13 -12.93
N THR A 51 -27.00 -0.56 -12.63
CA THR A 51 -27.26 -1.58 -11.59
C THR A 51 -26.68 -2.93 -11.97
N TRP A 52 -26.69 -3.27 -13.26
CA TRP A 52 -26.06 -4.49 -13.79
C TRP A 52 -24.54 -4.47 -13.58
N VAL A 53 -23.88 -3.38 -13.99
CA VAL A 53 -22.43 -3.19 -13.85
C VAL A 53 -22.02 -3.19 -12.37
N SER A 54 -22.75 -2.47 -11.51
CA SER A 54 -22.49 -2.43 -10.08
C SER A 54 -22.66 -3.80 -9.41
N THR A 55 -23.71 -4.54 -9.76
CA THR A 55 -23.95 -5.89 -9.19
C THR A 55 -22.87 -6.86 -9.63
N LEU A 56 -22.46 -6.80 -10.91
CA LEU A 56 -21.36 -7.63 -11.43
C LEU A 56 -20.05 -7.32 -10.71
N LEU A 57 -19.73 -6.03 -10.49
CA LEU A 57 -18.54 -5.61 -9.75
C LEU A 57 -18.58 -6.08 -8.29
N ILE A 58 -19.72 -5.93 -7.61
CA ILE A 58 -19.90 -6.40 -6.22
C ILE A 58 -19.76 -7.92 -6.13
N LEU A 59 -20.33 -8.66 -7.08
CA LEU A 59 -20.21 -10.12 -7.15
C LEU A 59 -18.78 -10.56 -7.45
N ALA A 60 -18.10 -9.92 -8.40
CA ALA A 60 -16.73 -10.27 -8.75
C ALA A 60 -15.77 -9.95 -7.60
N PHE A 61 -15.77 -8.73 -7.08
CA PHE A 61 -14.84 -8.30 -6.04
C PHE A 61 -15.22 -8.82 -4.65
N GLY A 62 -16.50 -8.72 -4.27
CA GLY A 62 -16.98 -9.25 -2.99
C GLY A 62 -16.95 -10.78 -2.98
N GLY A 63 -17.28 -11.42 -4.10
CA GLY A 63 -17.09 -12.86 -4.28
C GLY A 63 -15.63 -13.26 -4.19
N LEU A 64 -14.68 -12.46 -4.70
CA LEU A 64 -13.25 -12.71 -4.48
C LEU A 64 -12.86 -12.59 -3.00
N THR A 65 -13.39 -11.59 -2.29
CA THR A 65 -13.17 -11.39 -0.85
C THR A 65 -13.69 -12.58 -0.02
N LEU A 66 -14.84 -13.13 -0.37
CA LEU A 66 -15.42 -14.30 0.30
C LEU A 66 -14.85 -15.62 -0.22
N TYR A 67 -14.50 -15.73 -1.50
CA TYR A 67 -13.97 -16.98 -2.05
C TYR A 67 -12.54 -17.21 -1.59
N PHE A 68 -11.72 -16.14 -1.55
CA PHE A 68 -10.36 -16.32 -1.11
C PHE A 68 -10.30 -16.70 0.35
N HIS A 69 -11.11 -16.11 1.26
CA HIS A 69 -11.04 -16.39 2.72
C HIS A 69 -9.59 -16.46 3.25
N ASN A 70 -8.64 -15.85 2.53
CA ASN A 70 -7.22 -16.13 2.62
C ASN A 70 -6.50 -14.80 2.55
N ASP A 71 -6.55 -14.15 3.70
CA ASP A 71 -5.90 -12.88 3.95
C ASP A 71 -4.41 -12.95 3.66
N THR A 72 -3.81 -14.13 3.76
CA THR A 72 -2.40 -14.38 3.47
C THR A 72 -2.01 -13.92 2.07
N PHE A 73 -2.87 -14.11 1.05
CA PHE A 73 -2.57 -13.65 -0.31
C PHE A 73 -2.59 -12.12 -0.44
N ILE A 74 -3.44 -11.44 0.32
CA ILE A 74 -3.45 -9.96 0.37
C ILE A 74 -2.23 -9.46 1.15
N LYS A 75 -1.88 -10.16 2.22
CA LYS A 75 -0.78 -9.81 3.13
C LYS A 75 0.62 -10.04 2.54
N ILE A 76 0.79 -10.99 1.61
CA ILE A 76 2.08 -11.29 0.99
C ILE A 76 2.48 -10.31 -0.12
N LYS A 77 1.50 -9.63 -0.75
CA LYS A 77 1.74 -8.67 -1.85
C LYS A 77 2.82 -7.62 -1.53
N PRO A 78 2.81 -6.94 -0.36
CA PRO A 78 3.87 -5.98 -0.02
C PRO A 78 5.25 -6.63 0.10
N SER A 79 5.36 -7.84 0.64
CA SER A 79 6.66 -8.54 0.75
C SER A 79 7.26 -8.84 -0.61
N ILE A 80 6.43 -9.23 -1.60
CA ILE A 80 6.89 -9.45 -2.97
C ILE A 80 7.47 -8.14 -3.55
N LEU A 81 6.76 -7.02 -3.38
CA LEU A 81 7.24 -5.72 -3.85
C LEU A 81 8.56 -5.32 -3.18
N TYR A 82 8.68 -5.49 -1.86
CA TYR A 82 9.92 -5.21 -1.14
C TYR A 82 11.09 -6.07 -1.62
N MET A 83 10.86 -7.37 -1.87
CA MET A 83 11.88 -8.25 -2.44
C MET A 83 12.29 -7.83 -3.86
N LEU A 84 11.34 -7.41 -4.71
CA LEU A 84 11.65 -6.90 -6.04
C LEU A 84 12.49 -5.62 -6.00
N PHE A 85 12.17 -4.68 -5.11
CA PHE A 85 12.99 -3.47 -4.92
C PHE A 85 14.39 -3.81 -4.40
N ALA A 86 14.49 -4.69 -3.40
CA ALA A 86 15.77 -5.16 -2.89
C ALA A 86 16.62 -5.82 -3.99
N ALA A 87 16.01 -6.69 -4.81
CA ALA A 87 16.69 -7.36 -5.92
C ALA A 87 17.16 -6.36 -6.99
N ALA A 88 16.34 -5.38 -7.35
CA ALA A 88 16.71 -4.33 -8.32
C ALA A 88 17.88 -3.48 -7.84
N LEU A 89 17.87 -3.09 -6.55
CA LEU A 89 18.97 -2.33 -5.94
C LEU A 89 20.24 -3.19 -5.81
N LEU A 90 20.10 -4.48 -5.48
CA LEU A 90 21.21 -5.41 -5.37
C LEU A 90 21.88 -5.67 -6.73
N PHE A 91 21.09 -5.85 -7.79
CA PHE A 91 21.58 -6.07 -9.16
C PHE A 91 22.45 -4.91 -9.68
N THR A 92 22.20 -3.70 -9.19
CA THR A 92 22.96 -2.50 -9.57
C THR A 92 24.04 -2.12 -8.55
N HIS A 93 24.12 -2.81 -7.42
CA HIS A 93 25.01 -2.43 -6.31
C HIS A 93 26.49 -2.43 -6.69
N TRP A 94 26.93 -3.42 -7.47
CA TRP A 94 28.33 -3.54 -7.92
C TRP A 94 28.61 -2.86 -9.26
N ARG A 95 27.61 -2.22 -9.88
CA ARG A 95 27.82 -1.48 -11.12
C ARG A 95 28.58 -0.18 -10.86
N GLU A 96 29.00 0.47 -11.93
CA GLU A 96 29.66 1.78 -11.89
C GLU A 96 28.73 2.86 -11.34
N GLU A 97 27.42 2.72 -11.54
CA GLU A 97 26.39 3.59 -10.98
C GLU A 97 25.30 2.77 -10.28
N PRO A 98 25.24 2.77 -8.94
CA PRO A 98 24.15 2.18 -8.17
C PRO A 98 22.80 2.81 -8.58
N LEU A 99 21.72 2.02 -8.59
CA LEU A 99 20.40 2.52 -9.00
C LEU A 99 19.95 3.74 -8.18
N LEU A 100 20.27 3.78 -6.88
CA LEU A 100 19.95 4.93 -6.04
C LEU A 100 20.64 6.23 -6.49
N GLN A 101 21.88 6.15 -6.99
CA GLN A 101 22.58 7.29 -7.58
C GLN A 101 21.86 7.78 -8.84
N ARG A 102 21.34 6.87 -9.67
CA ARG A 102 20.59 7.25 -10.87
C ARG A 102 19.24 7.91 -10.54
N LEU A 103 18.59 7.50 -9.43
CA LEU A 103 17.30 8.02 -9.01
C LEU A 103 17.41 9.35 -8.25
N MET A 104 18.43 9.51 -7.40
CA MET A 104 18.56 10.64 -6.48
C MET A 104 19.75 11.57 -6.80
N GLY A 105 20.61 11.19 -7.74
CA GLY A 105 21.82 11.94 -8.08
C GLY A 105 21.57 13.34 -8.62
N GLY A 106 20.39 13.58 -9.23
CA GLY A 106 19.99 14.93 -9.66
C GLY A 106 19.52 15.84 -8.52
N GLN A 107 19.22 15.29 -7.34
CA GLN A 107 18.74 16.03 -6.17
C GLN A 107 19.84 16.27 -5.13
N LEU A 108 20.98 15.58 -5.26
CA LEU A 108 22.11 15.69 -4.35
C LEU A 108 23.30 16.36 -5.07
N PRO A 109 24.10 17.20 -4.38
CA PRO A 109 25.28 17.81 -4.97
C PRO A 109 26.19 16.78 -5.64
N ALA A 110 26.65 17.10 -6.85
CA ALA A 110 27.37 16.20 -7.76
C ALA A 110 28.75 15.70 -7.26
N ALA A 111 29.15 16.03 -6.02
CA ALA A 111 30.47 15.75 -5.45
C ALA A 111 30.53 14.55 -4.49
N LEU A 112 29.47 13.75 -4.36
CA LEU A 112 29.48 12.58 -3.46
C LEU A 112 30.25 11.39 -4.07
N PRO A 113 31.22 10.78 -3.34
CA PRO A 113 32.02 9.69 -3.85
C PRO A 113 31.17 8.43 -4.09
N LEU A 114 31.56 7.61 -5.08
CA LEU A 114 30.85 6.37 -5.43
C LEU A 114 30.70 5.39 -4.24
N SER A 115 31.69 5.37 -3.34
CA SER A 115 31.63 4.56 -2.11
C SER A 115 30.48 4.96 -1.19
N PHE A 116 30.13 6.24 -1.13
CA PHE A 116 28.99 6.75 -0.37
C PHE A 116 27.67 6.31 -1.00
N TRP A 117 27.54 6.42 -2.32
CA TRP A 117 26.37 5.93 -3.05
C TRP A 117 26.14 4.44 -2.90
N ARG A 118 27.20 3.63 -2.93
CA ARG A 118 27.11 2.19 -2.65
C ARG A 118 26.64 1.91 -1.23
N ARG A 119 27.13 2.68 -0.25
CA ARG A 119 26.69 2.56 1.15
C ARG A 119 25.21 2.92 1.32
N LEU A 120 24.76 4.02 0.72
CA LEU A 120 23.34 4.39 0.71
C LEU A 120 22.48 3.31 0.04
N ASN A 121 22.91 2.82 -1.13
CA ASN A 121 22.24 1.75 -1.85
C ASN A 121 22.13 0.48 -0.98
N GLY A 122 23.20 0.15 -0.23
CA GLY A 122 23.22 -0.93 0.74
C GLY A 122 22.19 -0.77 1.87
N TYR A 123 22.05 0.43 2.42
CA TYR A 123 21.02 0.72 3.43
C TYR A 123 19.60 0.54 2.91
N TRP A 124 19.33 0.94 1.66
CA TRP A 124 18.03 0.71 1.04
C TRP A 124 17.76 -0.77 0.77
N ILE A 125 18.76 -1.54 0.32
CA ILE A 125 18.63 -3.01 0.17
C ILE A 125 18.27 -3.63 1.53
N ALA A 126 19.01 -3.29 2.58
CA ALA A 126 18.76 -3.82 3.92
C ALA A 126 17.36 -3.44 4.43
N PHE A 127 16.92 -2.20 4.20
CA PHE A 127 15.59 -1.72 4.58
C PHE A 127 14.47 -2.49 3.86
N PHE A 128 14.58 -2.69 2.55
CA PHE A 128 13.58 -3.45 1.80
C PHE A 128 13.56 -4.93 2.19
N LEU A 129 14.71 -5.56 2.40
CA LEU A 129 14.77 -6.94 2.90
C LEU A 129 14.17 -7.06 4.31
N PHE A 130 14.52 -6.12 5.20
CA PHE A 130 13.94 -6.05 6.53
C PHE A 130 12.42 -5.89 6.47
N GLY A 131 11.91 -4.96 5.64
CA GLY A 131 10.48 -4.76 5.44
C GLY A 131 9.78 -5.99 4.85
N ALA A 132 10.42 -6.71 3.94
CA ALA A 132 9.91 -7.96 3.37
C ALA A 132 9.72 -9.02 4.44
N VAL A 133 10.77 -9.27 5.23
CA VAL A 133 10.76 -10.27 6.32
C VAL A 133 9.78 -9.86 7.41
N LEU A 134 9.82 -8.61 7.86
CA LEU A 134 8.94 -8.10 8.90
C LEU A 134 7.48 -8.17 8.49
N ASN A 135 7.15 -7.79 7.24
CA ASN A 135 5.78 -7.93 6.74
C ASN A 135 5.34 -9.39 6.65
N LEU A 136 6.22 -10.33 6.27
CA LEU A 136 5.89 -11.77 6.29
C LEU A 136 5.62 -12.24 7.72
N ILE A 137 6.49 -11.89 8.68
CA ILE A 137 6.30 -12.25 10.10
C ILE A 137 4.93 -11.73 10.57
N VAL A 138 4.62 -10.45 10.34
CA VAL A 138 3.35 -9.88 10.78
C VAL A 138 2.16 -10.52 10.03
N ALA A 139 2.33 -10.81 8.74
CA ALA A 139 1.31 -11.42 7.91
C ALA A 139 0.90 -12.82 8.40
N TYR A 140 1.86 -13.63 8.82
CA TYR A 140 1.64 -15.01 9.25
C TYR A 140 1.36 -15.15 10.75
N ALA A 141 1.90 -14.27 11.59
CA ALA A 141 1.78 -14.40 13.04
C ALA A 141 0.57 -13.66 13.65
N PHE A 142 -0.04 -12.71 12.92
CA PHE A 142 -1.10 -11.86 13.47
C PHE A 142 -2.37 -11.81 12.61
N SER A 143 -3.47 -11.39 13.25
CA SER A 143 -4.75 -11.18 12.58
C SER A 143 -4.67 -10.09 11.50
N THR A 144 -5.65 -10.07 10.62
CA THR A 144 -5.69 -9.13 9.50
C THR A 144 -5.87 -7.69 9.94
N SER A 145 -6.62 -7.44 11.02
CA SER A 145 -6.72 -6.11 11.63
C SER A 145 -5.37 -5.59 12.13
N ILE A 146 -4.65 -6.41 12.89
CA ILE A 146 -3.31 -6.06 13.40
C ILE A 146 -2.34 -5.84 12.24
N TRP A 147 -2.40 -6.67 11.20
CA TRP A 147 -1.57 -6.47 10.01
C TRP A 147 -1.88 -5.17 9.26
N VAL A 148 -3.17 -4.79 9.14
CA VAL A 148 -3.56 -3.51 8.53
C VAL A 148 -3.02 -2.34 9.34
N ASP A 149 -3.21 -2.36 10.66
CA ASP A 149 -2.71 -1.30 11.56
C ASP A 149 -1.18 -1.23 11.53
N PHE A 150 -0.51 -2.38 11.55
CA PHE A 150 0.94 -2.45 11.38
C PHE A 150 1.39 -1.88 10.04
N LYS A 151 0.69 -2.20 8.94
CA LYS A 151 1.03 -1.69 7.62
C LYS A 151 0.81 -0.17 7.52
N LEU A 152 -0.25 0.35 8.12
CA LEU A 152 -0.58 1.77 8.04
C LEU A 152 0.29 2.62 8.95
N PHE A 153 0.46 2.21 10.22
CA PHE A 153 1.13 3.01 11.23
C PHE A 153 2.54 2.49 11.55
N GLY A 154 2.69 1.18 11.70
CA GLY A 154 3.98 0.56 12.02
C GLY A 154 5.02 0.75 10.92
N MET A 155 4.70 0.33 9.69
CA MET A 155 5.59 0.49 8.54
C MET A 155 5.82 1.96 8.20
N LEU A 156 4.82 2.83 8.38
CA LEU A 156 4.99 4.27 8.19
C LEU A 156 5.98 4.84 9.20
N ALA A 157 5.84 4.53 10.49
CA ALA A 157 6.79 4.96 11.52
C ALA A 157 8.22 4.47 11.23
N ILE A 158 8.38 3.19 10.87
CA ILE A 158 9.68 2.62 10.48
C ILE A 158 10.26 3.35 9.25
N THR A 159 9.43 3.66 8.26
CA THR A 159 9.86 4.39 7.05
C THR A 159 10.29 5.81 7.40
N VAL A 160 9.54 6.52 8.25
CA VAL A 160 9.91 7.87 8.70
C VAL A 160 11.25 7.85 9.43
N ILE A 161 11.44 6.91 10.36
CA ILE A 161 12.72 6.75 11.08
C ILE A 161 13.86 6.48 10.09
N PHE A 162 13.65 5.60 9.10
CA PHE A 162 14.66 5.30 8.10
C PHE A 162 14.99 6.51 7.21
N VAL A 163 13.99 7.28 6.78
CA VAL A 163 14.21 8.49 5.98
C VAL A 163 14.95 9.55 6.79
N LEU A 164 14.62 9.73 8.07
CA LEU A 164 15.35 10.63 8.97
C LEU A 164 16.81 10.19 9.15
N PHE A 165 17.03 8.89 9.35
CA PHE A 165 18.37 8.30 9.39
C PHE A 165 19.14 8.60 8.09
N GLN A 166 18.53 8.37 6.93
CA GLN A 166 19.13 8.66 5.62
C GLN A 166 19.45 10.14 5.46
N ALA A 167 18.53 11.03 5.87
CA ALA A 167 18.73 12.47 5.82
C ALA A 167 19.95 12.90 6.65
N VAL A 168 20.13 12.35 7.85
CA VAL A 168 21.30 12.63 8.70
C VAL A 168 22.59 12.07 8.11
N VAL A 169 22.55 10.86 7.53
CA VAL A 169 23.73 10.26 6.86
C VAL A 169 24.16 11.12 5.67
N ILE A 170 23.21 11.58 4.87
CA ILE A 170 23.46 12.48 3.73
C ILE A 170 23.96 13.84 4.21
N SER A 171 23.30 14.46 5.19
CA SER A 171 23.68 15.80 5.66
C SER A 171 25.09 15.85 6.26
N ARG A 172 25.56 14.74 6.86
CA ARG A 172 26.94 14.62 7.36
C ARG A 172 27.98 14.42 6.25
N ALA A 173 27.55 13.92 5.10
CA ALA A 173 28.43 13.67 3.95
C ALA A 173 28.54 14.88 3.02
N LEU A 174 27.60 15.84 3.09
CA LEU A 174 27.69 17.10 2.37
C LEU A 174 28.73 18.02 3.03
N PRO A 175 29.67 18.60 2.26
CA PRO A 175 30.55 19.66 2.76
C PRO A 175 29.71 20.80 3.34
N GLN A 176 30.09 21.29 4.54
CA GLN A 176 29.48 22.48 5.11
C GLN A 176 29.93 23.74 4.37
N GLU A 177 29.43 23.96 3.15
CA GLU A 177 29.56 25.24 2.45
C GLU A 177 28.16 25.72 2.03
N ALA A 178 27.39 26.17 3.03
CA ALA A 178 26.23 27.06 2.86
C ALA A 178 25.63 27.48 4.23
N LYS A 179 26.48 27.77 5.23
CA LYS A 179 25.99 28.35 6.50
C LYS A 179 26.41 29.81 6.74
N ASP A 180 27.31 30.37 5.92
CA ASP A 180 27.84 31.73 6.10
C ASP A 180 27.58 32.65 4.89
N GLY A 181 26.37 32.57 4.30
CA GLY A 181 26.04 33.31 3.07
C GLY A 181 25.03 34.45 3.19
N ASP A 182 24.33 34.63 4.32
CA ASP A 182 23.20 35.58 4.36
C ASP A 182 22.95 36.19 5.76
N SER A 183 24.01 36.72 6.39
CA SER A 183 23.88 37.56 7.60
C SER A 183 24.77 38.81 7.53
N SER A 184 24.97 39.36 6.33
CA SER A 184 25.57 40.69 6.17
C SER A 184 25.24 41.30 4.80
N ALA A 185 24.08 41.96 4.70
CA ALA A 185 23.81 43.02 3.75
C ALA A 185 22.78 43.99 4.35
#